data_AF-A0A9D2A0G4-F1
#
_entry.id   AF-A0A9D2A0G4-F1
#
_cell.length_a   1.000
_cell.length_b   1.000
_cell.length_c   1.000
_cell.angle_alpha   90.00
_cell.angle_beta   90.00
_cell.angle_gamma   90.00
#
_symmetry.space_group_name_H-M   'P 1'
#
loop_
_entity.id
_entity.type
_entity.pdbx_description
1 polymer ?
#
loop_
_entity_poly.entity_id
_entity_poly.type
_entity_poly.pdbx_seq_one_letter_code
_entity_poly.pdbx_strand_id
1 'polypeptide(L)'
;MGFFKKLFGKKDGGDGNDKWNAMWELWEQGEIPSPYNEMLTYDSEMQSGGHLQFFINRALRQENIFSVMAALRETLPAGHAENVAQAYRQYCMLGLDTGSDREIMQALDDDPLAASDRWYDEHEEELLDVLEAYADSL
;
A
#
# COMPACT_ATOMS: atom_id res chain seq x y z
N MET A 1 13.80 7.37 -6.18
CA MET A 1 14.49 8.26 -5.21
C MET A 1 13.49 9.23 -4.52
N GLY A 2 12.26 8.78 -4.22
CA GLY A 2 11.08 9.67 -4.32
C GLY A 2 10.20 9.90 -3.07
N PHE A 3 10.11 8.98 -2.09
CA PHE A 3 9.08 9.12 -1.05
C PHE A 3 9.61 9.48 0.35
N PHE A 4 10.65 8.78 0.83
CA PHE A 4 11.33 9.14 2.08
C PHE A 4 11.77 10.62 2.09
N LYS A 5 12.28 11.16 0.97
CA LYS A 5 12.66 12.57 0.90
C LYS A 5 11.46 13.54 0.86
N LYS A 6 10.26 13.08 0.50
CA LYS A 6 9.01 13.88 0.45
C LYS A 6 8.32 13.88 1.82
N LEU A 7 8.26 12.72 2.50
CA LEU A 7 7.81 12.58 3.89
C LEU A 7 8.71 13.33 4.87
N PHE A 8 10.02 13.04 4.86
CA PHE A 8 10.99 13.67 5.76
C PHE A 8 11.43 15.07 5.31
N GLY A 9 11.06 15.50 4.11
CA GLY A 9 11.49 16.78 3.52
C GLY A 9 10.44 17.89 3.53
N LYS A 10 9.19 17.62 3.93
CA LYS A 10 8.12 18.62 3.84
C LYS A 10 7.24 18.70 5.10
N LYS A 11 7.86 19.03 6.23
CA LYS A 11 7.32 19.96 7.25
C LYS A 11 8.38 20.17 8.32
N ASP A 12 8.80 21.43 8.46
CA ASP A 12 9.59 21.90 9.59
C ASP A 12 8.97 21.40 10.91
N GLY A 13 9.81 20.81 11.77
CA GLY A 13 9.48 20.04 12.98
C GLY A 13 8.32 20.55 13.82
N GLY A 14 7.20 19.83 13.76
CA GLY A 14 6.07 19.94 14.66
C GLY A 14 5.53 18.55 15.01
N ASP A 15 4.82 18.46 16.15
CA ASP A 15 4.31 17.24 16.81
C ASP A 15 3.66 16.20 15.87
N GLY A 16 3.01 16.64 14.78
CA GLY A 16 2.39 15.74 13.81
C GLY A 16 3.38 14.90 12.99
N ASN A 17 4.60 15.39 12.74
CA ASN A 17 5.63 14.60 12.06
C ASN A 17 6.17 13.51 13.01
N ASP A 18 6.21 13.79 14.31
CA ASP A 18 6.67 12.83 15.32
C ASP A 18 5.68 11.66 15.47
N LYS A 19 4.37 11.95 15.52
CA LYS A 19 3.34 10.90 15.55
C LYS A 19 3.29 10.06 14.28
N TRP A 20 3.43 10.71 13.11
CA TRP A 20 3.51 10.01 11.83
C TRP A 20 4.67 9.01 11.83
N ASN A 21 5.86 9.45 12.25
CA ASN A 21 7.02 8.57 12.34
C ASN A 21 6.82 7.44 13.37
N ALA A 22 6.23 7.75 14.53
CA ALA A 22 5.92 6.74 15.54
C ALA A 22 4.94 5.67 15.04
N MET A 23 3.92 6.04 14.25
CA MET A 23 3.01 5.08 13.62
C MET A 23 3.77 4.09 12.73
N TRP A 24 4.69 4.58 11.88
CA TRP A 24 5.49 3.72 11.02
C TRP A 24 6.46 2.84 11.82
N GLU A 25 7.06 3.35 12.89
CA GLU A 25 7.90 2.56 13.80
C GLU A 25 7.11 1.43 14.48
N LEU A 26 5.88 1.69 14.93
CA LEU A 26 4.99 0.69 15.52
C LEU A 26 4.59 -0.38 14.50
N TRP A 27 4.36 0.02 13.24
CA TRP A 27 4.05 -0.92 12.16
C TRP A 27 5.23 -1.84 11.84
N GLU A 28 6.44 -1.30 11.75
CA GLU A 28 7.66 -2.09 11.57
C GLU A 28 7.88 -3.10 12.72
N GLN A 29 7.43 -2.77 13.93
CA GLN A 29 7.48 -3.64 15.11
C GLN A 29 6.32 -4.66 15.16
N GLY A 30 5.32 -4.56 14.27
CA GLY A 30 4.14 -5.40 14.27
C GLY A 30 3.14 -5.09 15.40
N GLU A 31 3.18 -3.86 15.92
CA GLU A 31 2.33 -3.41 17.03
C GLU A 31 1.05 -2.71 16.57
N ILE A 32 0.94 -2.37 15.29
CA ILE A 32 -0.30 -1.83 14.72
C ILE A 32 -1.32 -2.96 14.54
N PRO A 33 -2.52 -2.85 15.10
CA PRO A 33 -3.56 -3.84 14.88
C PRO A 33 -4.23 -3.68 13.50
N SER A 34 -4.82 -4.77 13.02
CA SER A 34 -5.81 -4.72 11.94
C SER A 34 -6.97 -3.79 12.33
N PRO A 35 -7.54 -3.00 11.39
CA PRO A 35 -7.28 -2.99 9.94
C PRO A 35 -6.16 -2.04 9.47
N TYR A 36 -5.52 -1.30 10.38
CA TYR A 36 -4.50 -0.32 9.99
C TYR A 36 -3.15 -0.96 9.63
N ASN A 37 -2.87 -2.16 10.12
CA ASN A 37 -1.69 -2.92 9.73
C ASN A 37 -1.69 -3.19 8.21
N GLU A 38 -2.82 -3.63 7.68
CA GLU A 38 -3.01 -3.91 6.26
C GLU A 38 -2.96 -2.63 5.44
N MET A 39 -3.51 -1.53 5.95
CA MET A 39 -3.48 -0.23 5.29
C MET A 39 -2.06 0.34 5.15
N LEU A 40 -1.26 0.29 6.23
CA LEU A 40 0.15 0.71 6.21
C LEU A 40 1.00 -0.19 5.32
N THR A 41 0.74 -1.50 5.36
CA THR A 41 1.39 -2.45 4.45
C THR A 41 1.06 -2.13 3.00
N TYR A 42 -0.21 -1.86 2.69
CA TYR A 42 -0.65 -1.49 1.35
C TYR A 42 0.04 -0.20 0.87
N ASP A 43 0.02 0.87 1.68
CA ASP A 43 0.67 2.14 1.35
C ASP A 43 2.18 1.99 1.09
N SER A 44 2.86 1.19 1.92
CA SER A 44 4.30 0.88 1.76
C SER A 44 4.61 0.16 0.44
N GLU A 45 3.79 -0.83 0.06
CA GLU A 45 3.98 -1.55 -1.20
C GLU A 45 3.65 -0.67 -2.42
N MET A 46 2.60 0.14 -2.32
CA MET A 46 2.21 1.10 -3.36
C MET A 46 3.37 2.05 -3.68
N GLN A 47 4.02 2.60 -2.66
CA GLN A 47 5.18 3.49 -2.84
C GLN A 47 6.44 2.78 -3.34
N SER A 48 6.53 1.46 -3.12
CA SER A 48 7.69 0.66 -3.50
C SER A 48 7.60 0.14 -4.93
N GLY A 49 6.39 -0.12 -5.45
CA GLY A 49 6.20 -0.62 -6.82
C GLY A 49 4.74 -0.82 -7.24
N GLY A 50 3.81 -0.09 -6.65
CA GLY A 50 2.40 -0.11 -7.03
C GLY A 50 1.66 -1.40 -6.66
N HIS A 51 0.50 -1.59 -7.29
CA HIS A 51 -0.40 -2.72 -7.03
C HIS A 51 0.27 -4.06 -7.34
N LEU A 52 1.10 -4.12 -8.38
CA LEU A 52 1.76 -5.38 -8.74
C LEU A 52 2.72 -5.81 -7.62
N GLN A 53 3.52 -4.88 -7.09
CA GLN A 53 4.40 -5.11 -5.95
C GLN A 53 3.62 -5.62 -4.73
N PHE A 54 2.49 -4.97 -4.42
CA PHE A 54 1.60 -5.40 -3.33
C PHE A 54 1.13 -6.85 -3.48
N PHE A 55 0.68 -7.27 -4.68
CA PHE A 55 0.17 -8.63 -4.89
C PHE A 55 1.25 -9.72 -4.97
N ILE A 56 2.46 -9.39 -5.42
CA ILE A 56 3.57 -10.35 -5.50
C ILE A 56 4.36 -10.48 -4.19
N ASN A 57 4.15 -9.55 -3.25
CA ASN A 57 4.81 -9.54 -1.94
C ASN A 57 4.71 -10.92 -1.27
N ARG A 58 5.86 -11.50 -0.95
CA ARG A 58 5.94 -12.89 -0.48
C ARG A 58 5.29 -13.11 0.89
N ALA A 59 5.32 -12.11 1.77
CA ALA A 59 4.68 -12.20 3.08
C ALA A 59 3.16 -12.19 2.90
N LEU A 60 2.62 -11.21 2.16
CA LEU A 60 1.18 -11.10 1.89
C LEU A 60 0.62 -12.31 1.14
N ARG A 61 1.39 -12.92 0.23
CA ARG A 61 0.96 -14.14 -0.47
C ARG A 61 0.81 -15.38 0.44
N GLN A 62 1.37 -15.36 1.65
CA GLN A 62 1.14 -16.42 2.64
C GLN A 62 -0.16 -16.19 3.43
N GLU A 63 -0.73 -14.99 3.35
CA GLU A 63 -1.97 -14.63 4.01
C GLU A 63 -3.20 -14.92 3.13
N ASN A 64 -4.37 -14.89 3.76
CA ASN A 64 -5.62 -14.91 3.01
C ASN A 64 -5.88 -13.52 2.43
N ILE A 65 -5.62 -13.36 1.13
CA ILE A 65 -5.83 -12.09 0.41
C ILE A 65 -7.27 -11.55 0.57
N PHE A 66 -8.28 -12.40 0.73
CA PHE A 66 -9.65 -11.92 0.96
C PHE A 66 -9.82 -11.27 2.33
N SER A 67 -9.08 -11.73 3.34
CA SER A 67 -9.04 -11.08 4.67
C SER A 67 -8.33 -9.73 4.58
N VAL A 68 -7.19 -9.65 3.88
CA VAL A 68 -6.46 -8.40 3.65
C VAL A 68 -7.34 -7.38 2.92
N MET A 69 -7.98 -7.79 1.83
CA MET A 69 -8.88 -6.94 1.05
C MET A 69 -10.13 -6.52 1.84
N ALA A 70 -10.60 -7.33 2.79
CA ALA A 70 -11.69 -6.96 3.68
C ALA A 70 -11.24 -5.90 4.70
N ALA A 71 -10.07 -6.07 5.32
CA ALA A 71 -9.50 -5.08 6.23
C ALA A 71 -9.24 -3.74 5.51
N LEU A 72 -8.65 -3.79 4.31
CA LEU A 72 -8.47 -2.60 3.47
C LEU A 72 -9.80 -1.91 3.16
N ARG A 73 -10.88 -2.65 2.92
CA ARG A 73 -12.19 -2.05 2.67
C ARG A 73 -12.78 -1.32 3.90
N GLU A 74 -12.35 -1.66 5.11
CA GLU A 74 -12.79 -0.99 6.34
C GLU A 74 -12.11 0.36 6.55
N THR A 75 -10.89 0.54 6.03
CA THR A 75 -10.06 1.73 6.26
C THR A 75 -9.86 2.60 5.04
N LEU A 76 -9.83 2.02 3.84
CA LEU A 76 -9.58 2.76 2.62
C LEU A 76 -10.69 3.79 2.34
N PRO A 77 -10.33 4.98 1.84
CA PRO A 77 -11.30 5.94 1.35
C PRO A 77 -12.16 5.38 0.20
N ALA A 78 -13.25 6.09 -0.11
CA ALA A 78 -14.11 5.74 -1.23
C ALA A 78 -13.30 5.68 -2.54
N GLY A 79 -13.63 4.76 -3.45
CA GLY A 79 -12.89 4.57 -4.70
C GLY A 79 -11.65 3.71 -4.56
N HIS A 80 -10.86 3.86 -3.48
CA HIS A 80 -9.62 3.09 -3.28
C HIS A 80 -9.88 1.59 -3.15
N ALA A 81 -10.91 1.20 -2.39
CA ALA A 81 -11.32 -0.20 -2.26
C ALA A 81 -11.78 -0.81 -3.60
N GLU A 82 -12.46 -0.03 -4.46
CA GLU A 82 -12.81 -0.49 -5.81
C GLU A 82 -11.58 -0.63 -6.72
N ASN A 83 -10.65 0.33 -6.63
CA ASN A 83 -9.43 0.35 -7.42
C ASN A 83 -8.55 -0.87 -7.13
N VAL A 84 -8.24 -1.13 -5.85
CA VAL A 84 -7.44 -2.30 -5.46
C VAL A 84 -8.14 -3.61 -5.83
N ALA A 85 -9.48 -3.68 -5.72
CA ALA A 85 -10.25 -4.85 -6.14
C ALA A 85 -10.21 -5.06 -7.66
N GLN A 86 -10.19 -3.99 -8.45
CA GLN A 86 -10.04 -4.06 -9.90
C GLN A 86 -8.62 -4.49 -10.29
N ALA A 87 -7.60 -3.91 -9.66
CA ALA A 87 -6.21 -4.28 -9.85
C ALA A 87 -5.99 -5.76 -9.51
N TYR A 88 -6.59 -6.26 -8.42
CA TYR A 88 -6.53 -7.68 -8.05
C TYR A 88 -7.14 -8.59 -9.12
N ARG A 89 -8.31 -8.22 -9.69
CA ARG A 89 -8.92 -8.99 -10.78
C ARG A 89 -8.01 -9.03 -12.01
N GLN A 90 -7.39 -7.91 -12.36
CA GLN A 90 -6.44 -7.84 -13.48
C GLN A 90 -5.21 -8.71 -13.21
N TYR A 91 -4.63 -8.60 -12.02
CA TYR A 91 -3.53 -9.44 -11.56
C TYR A 91 -3.84 -10.93 -11.69
N CYS A 92 -5.01 -11.39 -11.25
CA CYS A 92 -5.42 -12.78 -11.40
C CYS A 92 -5.49 -13.25 -12.86
N MET A 93 -5.84 -12.36 -13.79
CA MET A 93 -5.89 -12.68 -15.23
C MET A 93 -4.52 -12.79 -15.88
N LEU A 94 -3.46 -12.26 -15.26
CA LEU A 94 -2.09 -12.38 -15.77
C LEU A 94 -1.59 -13.83 -15.76
N GLY A 95 -2.13 -14.67 -14.86
CA GLY A 95 -1.68 -16.05 -14.72
C GLY A 95 -0.21 -16.18 -14.34
N LEU A 96 0.32 -15.17 -13.63
CA LEU A 96 1.73 -15.02 -13.31
C LEU A 96 2.25 -16.17 -12.43
N ASP A 97 3.34 -16.83 -12.85
CA ASP A 97 4.06 -17.74 -11.96
C ASP A 97 4.92 -16.93 -10.98
N THR A 98 4.36 -16.72 -9.79
CA THR A 98 5.03 -16.01 -8.69
C THR A 98 6.20 -16.77 -8.04
N GLY A 99 6.55 -17.96 -8.54
CA GLY A 99 7.81 -18.67 -8.26
C GLY A 99 8.91 -18.42 -9.30
N SER A 100 8.59 -17.78 -10.43
CA SER A 100 9.51 -17.48 -11.52
C SER A 100 9.96 -16.03 -11.46
N ASP A 101 11.18 -15.79 -10.97
CA ASP A 101 11.76 -14.43 -10.90
C ASP A 101 11.77 -13.75 -12.28
N ARG A 102 11.95 -14.52 -13.36
CA ARG A 102 11.92 -13.99 -14.73
C ARG A 102 10.53 -13.48 -15.12
N GLU A 103 9.47 -14.23 -14.82
CA GLU A 103 8.12 -13.78 -15.15
C GLU A 103 7.72 -12.58 -14.30
N ILE A 104 8.10 -12.56 -13.03
CA ILE A 104 7.88 -11.41 -12.15
C ILE A 104 8.59 -10.17 -12.70
N MET A 105 9.87 -10.28 -13.07
CA MET A 105 10.62 -9.16 -13.65
C MET A 105 9.96 -8.66 -14.94
N GLN A 106 9.52 -9.57 -15.82
CA GLN A 106 8.83 -9.18 -17.04
C GLN A 106 7.51 -8.46 -16.74
N ALA A 107 6.72 -8.94 -15.79
CA ALA A 107 5.46 -8.30 -15.41
C ALA A 107 5.68 -6.93 -14.77
N LEU A 108 6.73 -6.75 -13.98
CA LEU A 108 7.11 -5.44 -13.43
C LEU A 108 7.54 -4.46 -14.53
N ASP A 109 8.26 -4.93 -15.56
CA ASP A 109 8.65 -4.11 -16.71
C ASP A 109 7.46 -3.77 -17.62
N ASP A 110 6.54 -4.72 -17.82
CA ASP A 110 5.35 -4.53 -18.65
C ASP A 110 4.31 -3.62 -17.99
N ASP A 111 4.38 -3.47 -16.66
CA ASP A 111 3.50 -2.66 -15.82
C ASP A 111 1.99 -2.78 -16.19
N PRO A 112 1.42 -4.00 -16.09
CA PRO A 112 0.05 -4.26 -16.52
C PRO A 112 -1.00 -3.56 -15.65
N LEU A 113 -0.62 -3.05 -14.47
CA LEU A 113 -1.50 -2.41 -13.51
C LEU A 113 -1.35 -0.88 -13.48
N ALA A 114 -0.54 -0.30 -14.38
CA ALA A 114 -0.26 1.14 -14.49
C ALA A 114 -1.50 2.06 -14.43
N ALA A 115 -2.65 1.60 -14.95
CA ALA A 115 -3.88 2.38 -14.90
C ALA A 115 -4.45 2.49 -13.47
N SER A 116 -4.37 1.41 -12.70
CA SER A 116 -4.79 1.39 -11.29
C SER A 116 -3.79 2.14 -10.42
N ASP A 117 -2.48 2.02 -10.73
CA ASP A 117 -1.41 2.77 -10.06
C ASP A 117 -1.55 4.27 -10.29
N ARG A 118 -1.78 4.70 -11.54
CA ARG A 118 -2.04 6.11 -11.84
C ARG A 118 -3.26 6.65 -11.12
N TRP A 119 -4.35 5.86 -11.07
CA TRP A 119 -5.54 6.29 -10.34
C TRP A 119 -5.21 6.48 -8.86
N TYR A 120 -4.43 5.57 -8.26
CA TYR A 120 -3.97 5.71 -6.88
C TYR A 120 -3.14 6.98 -6.70
N ASP A 121 -2.16 7.25 -7.56
CA ASP A 121 -1.33 8.46 -7.48
C ASP A 121 -2.17 9.75 -7.53
N GLU A 122 -3.24 9.76 -8.32
CA GLU A 122 -4.16 10.89 -8.44
C GLU A 122 -5.04 11.09 -7.19
N HIS A 123 -5.21 10.06 -6.36
CA HIS A 123 -6.08 10.05 -5.16
C HIS A 123 -5.30 9.72 -3.87
N GLU A 124 -3.97 9.75 -3.89
CA GLU A 124 -3.08 9.37 -2.78
C GLU A 124 -3.37 10.22 -1.53
N GLU A 125 -3.66 11.51 -1.71
CA GLU A 125 -3.94 12.44 -0.60
C GLU A 125 -5.10 11.97 0.28
N GLU A 126 -6.12 11.32 -0.28
CA GLU A 126 -7.27 10.81 0.49
C GLU A 126 -6.86 9.69 1.45
N LEU A 127 -5.92 8.84 1.02
CA LEU A 127 -5.39 7.77 1.85
C LEU A 127 -4.49 8.35 2.95
N LEU A 128 -3.63 9.31 2.58
CA LEU A 128 -2.74 9.99 3.51
C LEU A 128 -3.53 10.70 4.62
N ASP A 129 -4.66 11.34 4.29
CA ASP A 129 -5.54 11.97 5.29
C ASP A 129 -6.04 10.96 6.34
N VAL A 130 -6.36 9.72 5.93
CA VAL A 130 -6.79 8.66 6.85
C VAL A 130 -5.62 8.18 7.72
N LEU A 131 -4.43 8.01 7.14
CA LEU A 131 -3.23 7.63 7.89
C LEU A 131 -2.79 8.73 8.86
N GLU A 132 -2.90 10.01 8.48
CA GLU A 132 -2.58 11.14 9.36
C GLU A 132 -3.56 11.18 10.54
N ALA A 133 -4.86 10.99 10.28
CA ALA A 133 -5.87 10.89 11.33
C ALA A 133 -5.64 9.69 12.27
N TYR A 134 -5.18 8.57 11.73
CA TYR A 134 -4.83 7.39 12.53
C TYR A 134 -3.59 7.65 13.39
N ALA A 135 -2.52 8.18 12.81
CA ALA A 135 -1.31 8.58 13.54
C ALA A 135 -1.63 9.53 14.70
N ASP A 136 -2.57 10.45 14.49
CA ASP A 136 -3.02 11.38 15.53
C ASP A 136 -3.77 10.71 16.69
N SER A 137 -4.34 9.53 16.46
CA SER A 137 -5.13 8.75 17.42
C SER A 137 -4.32 7.75 18.27
N LEU A 138 -3.06 7.50 17.90
CA LEU A 138 -2.10 6.67 18.63
C LEU A 138 -1.57 7.39 19.88
#